data_AF-A0A9D7RW69-F1
#
_entry.id   AF-A0A9D7RW69-F1
#
_cell.length_a   1.000
_cell.length_b   1.000
_cell.length_c   1.000
_cell.angle_alpha   90.00
_cell.angle_beta   90.00
_cell.angle_gamma   90.00
#
_symmetry.space_group_name_H-M   'P 1'
#
loop_
_entity.id
_entity.type
_entity.pdbx_description
1 polymer ?
#
loop_
_entity_poly.entity_id
_entity_poly.type
_entity_poly.pdbx_seq_one_letter_code
_entity_poly.pdbx_strand_id
1 'polypeptide(L)'
;MEKEFLKAALGYLEHGFYVFPLKPKSKTPLTPNGFNDASNDPEVIKAWWKKHPDANIGIATGAISDLIVIDVDGEYPDTFPPIPKTATVKTKKGYHLYLKYPKGHIIKSRAKIDGHDVDVRANGGYIVAPPSLHPDGGCYEFID
;
A
#
# COMPACT_ATOMS: atom_id res chain seq x y z
N MET A 1 7.68 -13.89 12.23
CA MET A 1 7.81 -13.62 10.78
C MET A 1 6.65 -14.19 9.98
N GLU A 2 6.55 -15.50 9.68
CA GLU A 2 5.43 -16.03 8.85
C GLU A 2 4.03 -15.69 9.41
N LYS A 3 3.83 -15.92 10.72
CA LYS A 3 2.57 -15.62 11.40
C LYS A 3 2.22 -14.13 11.43
N GLU A 4 3.18 -13.26 11.18
CA GLU A 4 3.02 -11.81 11.31
C GLU A 4 2.54 -11.18 10.01
N PHE A 5 3.15 -11.53 8.86
CA PHE A 5 2.71 -11.04 7.55
C PHE A 5 1.32 -11.53 7.19
N LEU A 6 1.02 -12.81 7.40
CA LEU A 6 -0.33 -13.33 7.14
C LEU A 6 -1.36 -12.66 8.06
N LYS A 7 -1.05 -12.49 9.36
CA LYS A 7 -1.96 -11.82 10.29
C LYS A 7 -2.23 -10.38 9.86
N ALA A 8 -1.20 -9.63 9.46
CA ALA A 8 -1.35 -8.27 8.97
C ALA A 8 -2.13 -8.22 7.66
N ALA A 9 -1.83 -9.10 6.70
CA ALA A 9 -2.55 -9.21 5.43
C ALA A 9 -4.06 -9.45 5.65
N LEU A 10 -4.42 -10.33 6.59
CA LEU A 10 -5.81 -10.56 6.97
C LEU A 10 -6.44 -9.35 7.68
N GLY A 11 -5.70 -8.64 8.54
CA GLY A 11 -6.18 -7.42 9.19
C GLY A 11 -6.50 -6.28 8.22
N TYR A 12 -5.81 -6.20 7.09
CA TYR A 12 -6.15 -5.24 6.04
C TYR A 12 -7.51 -5.52 5.39
N LEU A 13 -7.96 -6.77 5.35
CA LEU A 13 -9.27 -7.11 4.82
C LEU A 13 -10.41 -6.53 5.66
N GLU A 14 -10.21 -6.39 6.97
CA GLU A 14 -11.19 -5.77 7.89
C GLU A 14 -11.47 -4.30 7.55
N HIS A 15 -10.55 -3.67 6.82
CA HIS A 15 -10.68 -2.29 6.32
C HIS A 15 -11.22 -2.23 4.89
N GLY A 16 -11.61 -3.37 4.31
CA GLY A 16 -12.10 -3.48 2.94
C GLY A 16 -11.00 -3.46 1.88
N PHE A 17 -9.72 -3.60 2.28
CA PHE A 17 -8.61 -3.51 1.34
C PHE A 17 -8.42 -4.81 0.55
N TYR A 18 -8.10 -4.65 -0.73
CA TYR A 18 -7.71 -5.74 -1.61
C TYR A 18 -6.20 -5.91 -1.56
N VAL A 19 -5.79 -7.07 -1.07
CA VAL A 19 -4.40 -7.40 -0.75
C VAL A 19 -3.84 -8.38 -1.77
N PHE A 20 -2.52 -8.38 -1.97
CA PHE A 20 -1.80 -9.38 -2.77
C PHE A 20 -0.36 -9.56 -2.28
N PRO A 21 0.27 -10.72 -2.52
CA PRO A 21 1.65 -10.98 -2.13
C PRO A 21 2.65 -10.29 -3.06
N LEU A 22 3.66 -9.69 -2.46
CA LEU A 22 4.84 -9.14 -3.12
C LEU A 22 6.06 -10.02 -2.81
N LYS A 23 7.04 -10.04 -3.71
CA LYS A 23 8.32 -10.71 -3.45
C LYS A 23 8.93 -10.20 -2.13
N PRO A 24 9.54 -11.06 -1.29
CA PRO A 24 10.17 -10.64 -0.05
C PRO A 24 11.19 -9.53 -0.30
N LYS A 25 11.21 -8.51 0.56
CA LYS A 25 12.09 -7.32 0.42
C LYS A 25 12.02 -6.68 -0.97
N SER A 26 10.83 -6.64 -1.55
CA SER A 26 10.61 -6.10 -2.89
C SER A 26 9.26 -5.39 -2.96
N LYS A 27 9.08 -4.63 -4.05
CA LYS A 27 7.80 -4.04 -4.45
C LYS A 27 7.15 -4.81 -5.61
N THR A 28 7.73 -5.92 -6.06
CA THR A 28 7.26 -6.68 -7.23
C THR A 28 6.18 -7.72 -6.85
N PRO A 29 5.01 -7.74 -7.51
CA PRO A 29 4.00 -8.78 -7.31
C PRO A 29 4.50 -10.22 -7.53
N LEU A 30 3.96 -11.16 -6.74
CA LEU A 30 4.13 -12.61 -6.94
C LEU A 30 2.99 -13.26 -7.75
N THR A 31 1.90 -12.51 -7.96
CA THR A 31 0.71 -12.96 -8.68
C THR A 31 0.89 -12.88 -10.21
N PRO A 32 0.28 -13.79 -11.00
CA PRO A 32 0.43 -13.83 -12.45
C PRO A 32 0.03 -12.54 -13.18
N ASN A 33 -1.08 -11.90 -12.78
CA ASN A 33 -1.56 -10.66 -13.40
C ASN A 33 -1.14 -9.41 -12.60
N GLY A 34 -0.11 -9.53 -11.77
CA GLY A 34 0.36 -8.47 -10.88
C GLY A 34 -0.71 -8.07 -9.87
N PHE A 35 -0.74 -6.79 -9.50
CA PHE A 35 -1.69 -6.27 -8.49
C PHE A 35 -3.16 -6.38 -8.93
N ASN A 36 -3.46 -6.66 -10.20
CA ASN A 36 -4.84 -6.87 -10.66
C ASN A 36 -5.46 -8.15 -10.08
N ASP A 37 -4.63 -9.09 -9.59
CA ASP A 37 -5.11 -10.28 -8.87
C ASP A 37 -5.41 -9.99 -7.40
N ALA A 38 -5.28 -8.74 -6.92
CA ALA A 38 -5.57 -8.41 -5.52
C ALA A 38 -6.96 -8.88 -5.10
N SER A 39 -7.06 -9.38 -3.87
CA SER A 39 -8.27 -10.03 -3.36
C SER A 39 -8.57 -9.55 -1.94
N ASN A 40 -9.85 -9.57 -1.59
CA ASN A 40 -10.32 -9.42 -0.22
C ASN A 40 -10.91 -10.73 0.35
N ASP A 41 -10.70 -11.86 -0.33
CA ASP A 41 -11.11 -13.19 0.14
C ASP A 41 -10.05 -13.78 1.09
N PRO A 42 -10.37 -14.02 2.37
CA PRO A 42 -9.42 -14.52 3.34
C PRO A 42 -8.83 -15.89 2.97
N GLU A 43 -9.55 -16.75 2.25
CA GLU A 43 -9.04 -18.06 1.84
C GLU A 43 -8.00 -17.92 0.73
N VAL A 44 -8.20 -16.98 -0.19
CA VAL A 44 -7.20 -16.62 -1.21
C VAL A 44 -5.94 -16.06 -0.54
N ILE A 45 -6.08 -15.15 0.43
CA ILE A 45 -4.94 -14.59 1.17
C ILE A 45 -4.17 -15.68 1.92
N LYS A 46 -4.87 -16.56 2.66
CA LYS A 46 -4.24 -17.69 3.35
C LYS A 46 -3.49 -18.60 2.39
N ALA A 47 -4.05 -18.89 1.21
CA ALA A 47 -3.40 -19.72 0.21
C ALA A 47 -2.10 -19.09 -0.32
N TRP A 48 -2.09 -17.78 -0.59
CA TRP A 48 -0.89 -17.08 -1.02
C TRP A 48 0.23 -17.11 0.03
N TRP A 49 -0.08 -16.78 1.28
CA TRP A 49 0.94 -16.77 2.35
C TRP A 49 1.36 -18.18 2.80
N LYS A 50 0.52 -19.20 2.63
CA LYS A 50 0.95 -20.60 2.78
C LYS A 50 2.05 -20.97 1.77
N LYS A 51 1.98 -20.43 0.55
CA LYS A 51 2.98 -20.66 -0.50
C LYS A 51 4.20 -19.73 -0.37
N HIS A 52 3.98 -18.52 0.11
CA HIS A 52 5.00 -17.48 0.27
C HIS A 52 4.95 -16.87 1.69
N PRO A 53 5.44 -17.60 2.72
CA PRO A 53 5.39 -17.19 4.13
C PRO A 53 6.00 -15.82 4.45
N ASP A 54 6.98 -15.41 3.66
CA ASP A 54 7.80 -14.20 3.83
C ASP A 54 7.45 -13.10 2.82
N ALA A 55 6.34 -13.25 2.08
CA ALA A 55 5.89 -12.25 1.13
C ALA A 55 5.59 -10.92 1.82
N ASN A 56 6.09 -9.85 1.21
CA ASN A 56 5.64 -8.49 1.51
C ASN A 56 4.15 -8.36 1.14
N ILE A 57 3.48 -7.38 1.75
CA ILE A 57 2.06 -7.12 1.58
C ILE A 57 1.88 -5.96 0.61
N GLY A 58 1.18 -6.20 -0.50
CA GLY A 58 0.70 -5.17 -1.41
C GLY A 58 -0.78 -4.88 -1.16
N ILE A 59 -1.19 -3.61 -1.29
CA ILE A 59 -2.60 -3.20 -1.30
C ILE A 59 -2.91 -2.49 -2.61
N ALA A 60 -3.88 -2.99 -3.37
CA ALA A 60 -4.38 -2.30 -4.56
C ALA A 60 -5.15 -1.05 -4.13
N THR A 61 -4.74 0.12 -4.61
CA THR A 61 -5.37 1.40 -4.28
C THR A 61 -6.51 1.73 -5.25
N GLY A 62 -7.27 2.77 -4.93
CA GLY A 62 -8.39 3.24 -5.72
C GLY A 62 -9.74 2.80 -5.15
N ALA A 63 -10.76 2.90 -5.99
CA ALA A 63 -12.14 2.62 -5.64
C ALA A 63 -12.35 1.18 -5.13
N ILE A 64 -11.54 0.22 -5.57
CA ILE A 64 -11.63 -1.19 -5.16
C ILE A 64 -11.40 -1.38 -3.66
N SER A 65 -10.51 -0.58 -3.06
CA SER A 65 -10.16 -0.62 -1.64
C SER A 65 -10.65 0.60 -0.86
N ASP A 66 -11.48 1.44 -1.48
CA ASP A 66 -11.90 2.75 -0.93
C ASP A 66 -10.70 3.58 -0.40
N LEU A 67 -9.54 3.46 -1.06
CA LEU A 67 -8.24 3.97 -0.59
C LEU A 67 -7.56 4.86 -1.63
N ILE A 68 -7.14 6.04 -1.22
CA ILE A 68 -6.09 6.83 -1.89
C ILE A 68 -4.88 6.89 -0.98
N VAL A 69 -3.68 6.86 -1.55
CA VAL A 69 -2.46 7.13 -0.81
C VAL A 69 -1.70 8.28 -1.46
N ILE A 70 -1.30 9.25 -0.63
CA ILE A 70 -0.28 10.23 -1.00
C ILE A 70 1.07 9.67 -0.56
N ASP A 71 1.90 9.30 -1.52
CA ASP A 71 3.21 8.70 -1.35
C ASP A 71 4.27 9.80 -1.51
N VAL A 72 4.80 10.26 -0.37
CA VAL A 72 5.79 11.33 -0.29
C VAL A 72 7.16 10.69 -0.19
N ASP A 73 8.02 10.91 -1.17
CA ASP A 73 9.43 10.48 -1.17
C ASP A 73 10.34 11.67 -0.82
N GLY A 74 10.48 11.94 0.47
CA GLY A 74 11.24 13.08 1.01
C GLY A 74 10.37 14.03 1.82
N GLU A 75 10.48 15.32 1.52
CA GLU A 75 9.78 16.40 2.23
C GLU A 75 8.44 16.74 1.56
N TYR A 76 7.43 17.06 2.37
CA TYR A 76 6.17 17.57 1.85
C TYR A 76 6.36 18.99 1.31
N PRO A 77 5.86 19.32 0.11
CA PRO A 77 5.92 20.69 -0.38
C PRO A 77 5.08 21.64 0.48
N ASP A 78 5.67 22.74 0.95
CA ASP A 78 4.94 23.80 1.69
C ASP A 78 3.85 24.47 0.85
N THR A 79 3.94 24.34 -0.48
CA THR A 79 2.94 24.84 -1.43
C THR A 79 1.68 23.96 -1.49
N PHE A 80 1.73 22.73 -0.97
CA PHE A 80 0.60 21.82 -0.94
C PHE A 80 -0.31 22.08 0.27
N PRO A 81 -1.59 21.69 0.21
CA PRO A 81 -2.49 21.82 1.34
C PRO A 81 -1.95 21.08 2.58
N PRO A 82 -2.26 21.56 3.80
CA PRO A 82 -1.82 20.88 5.03
C PRO A 82 -2.20 19.40 5.06
N ILE A 83 -1.30 18.58 5.60
CA ILE A 83 -1.54 17.14 5.76
C ILE A 83 -2.70 16.92 6.73
N PRO A 84 -3.79 16.26 6.31
CA PRO A 84 -4.86 15.91 7.23
C PRO A 84 -4.39 14.86 8.23
N LYS A 85 -4.91 14.90 9.46
CA LYS A 85 -4.66 13.83 10.43
C LYS A 85 -5.23 12.52 9.92
N THR A 86 -4.36 11.57 9.60
CA THR A 86 -4.75 10.27 9.05
C THR A 86 -3.71 9.19 9.36
N ALA A 87 -4.07 7.93 9.10
CA ALA A 87 -3.12 6.82 9.20
C ALA A 87 -1.92 7.08 8.28
N THR A 88 -0.75 7.14 8.89
CA THR A 88 0.50 7.47 8.20
C THR A 88 1.45 6.31 8.34
N VAL A 89 2.08 5.93 7.22
CA VAL A 89 3.10 4.87 7.21
C VAL A 89 4.45 5.47 6.89
N LYS A 90 5.41 5.31 7.79
CA LYS A 90 6.81 5.66 7.53
C LYS A 90 7.36 4.76 6.43
N THR A 91 8.00 5.38 5.46
CA THR A 91 8.82 4.70 4.46
C THR A 91 10.30 5.00 4.70
N LYS A 92 11.19 4.42 3.90
CA LYS A 92 12.63 4.66 4.01
C LYS A 92 12.99 6.16 3.95
N LYS A 93 12.32 6.93 3.10
CA LYS A 93 12.70 8.32 2.78
C LYS A 93 11.61 9.34 3.08
N GLY A 94 10.35 8.92 3.21
CA GLY A 94 9.23 9.81 3.51
C GLY A 94 8.13 9.03 4.20
N TYR A 95 6.91 9.10 3.65
CA TYR A 95 5.74 8.47 4.25
C TYR A 95 4.58 8.33 3.26
N HIS A 96 3.68 7.41 3.55
CA HIS A 96 2.40 7.25 2.89
C HIS A 96 1.30 7.82 3.79
N LEU A 97 0.46 8.71 3.26
CA LEU A 97 -0.76 9.19 3.90
C LEU A 97 -1.95 8.42 3.34
N TYR A 98 -2.65 7.65 4.18
CA TYR A 98 -3.78 6.84 3.76
C TYR A 98 -5.05 7.69 3.87
N LEU A 99 -5.80 7.83 2.79
CA LEU A 99 -7.02 8.64 2.75
C LEU A 99 -8.16 7.83 2.14
N LYS A 100 -9.38 8.20 2.50
CA LYS A 100 -10.56 7.59 1.89
C LYS A 100 -10.68 7.98 0.41
N TYR A 101 -11.03 7.03 -0.44
CA TYR A 101 -11.32 7.32 -1.84
C TYR A 101 -12.59 8.17 -1.96
N PRO A 102 -12.57 9.30 -2.68
CA PRO A 102 -13.73 10.18 -2.77
C PRO A 102 -14.83 9.57 -3.65
N LYS A 103 -16.04 9.43 -3.10
CA LYS A 103 -17.21 8.95 -3.85
C LYS A 103 -17.54 9.86 -5.04
N GLY A 104 -18.02 9.25 -6.12
CA GLY A 104 -18.43 9.97 -7.33
C GLY A 104 -17.30 10.49 -8.22
N HIS A 105 -16.04 10.18 -7.89
CA HIS A 105 -14.87 10.62 -8.65
C HIS A 105 -14.11 9.41 -9.23
N ILE A 106 -13.47 9.60 -10.38
CA ILE A 106 -12.53 8.63 -10.95
C ILE A 106 -11.14 9.23 -10.90
N ILE A 107 -10.37 8.83 -9.89
CA ILE A 107 -8.98 9.26 -9.69
C ILE A 107 -8.04 8.11 -10.08
N LYS A 108 -7.17 8.37 -11.07
CA LYS A 108 -6.10 7.47 -11.49
C LYS A 108 -4.81 7.79 -10.72
N SER A 109 -3.96 6.79 -10.55
CA SER A 109 -2.63 7.01 -10.00
C SER A 109 -1.83 7.97 -10.88
N ARG A 110 -1.09 8.87 -10.25
CA ARG A 110 -0.25 9.89 -10.90
C ARG A 110 1.05 10.01 -10.15
N ALA A 111 2.15 10.14 -10.86
CA ALA A 111 3.46 10.36 -10.27
C ALA A 111 3.87 11.82 -10.42
N LYS A 112 4.78 12.26 -9.55
CA LYS A 112 5.42 13.57 -9.59
C LYS A 112 4.43 14.74 -9.70
N ILE A 113 3.52 14.85 -8.73
CA ILE A 113 2.52 15.92 -8.70
C ILE A 113 3.23 17.27 -8.69
N ASP A 114 2.90 18.11 -9.68
CA ASP A 114 3.48 19.43 -9.91
C ASP A 114 5.02 19.46 -9.90
N GLY A 115 5.65 18.35 -10.29
CA GLY A 115 7.11 18.21 -10.37
C GLY A 115 7.79 17.83 -9.05
N HIS A 116 7.05 17.75 -7.94
CA HIS A 116 7.58 17.30 -6.65
C HIS A 116 7.65 15.78 -6.55
N ASP A 117 8.47 15.23 -5.65
CA ASP A 117 8.53 13.79 -5.37
C ASP A 117 7.35 13.33 -4.48
N VAL A 118 6.15 13.64 -4.95
CA VAL A 118 4.87 13.23 -4.38
C VAL A 118 4.08 12.49 -5.44
N ASP A 119 3.69 11.26 -5.13
CA ASP A 119 2.87 10.40 -5.97
C ASP A 119 1.46 10.26 -5.35
N VAL A 120 0.44 10.20 -6.21
CA VAL A 120 -0.92 9.79 -5.83
C VAL A 120 -1.12 8.36 -6.29
N ARG A 121 -1.36 7.46 -5.34
CA ARG A 121 -1.74 6.07 -5.60
C ARG A 121 -3.25 5.93 -5.44
N ALA A 122 -3.92 5.68 -6.54
CA ALA A 122 -5.37 5.58 -6.66
C ALA A 122 -5.72 4.42 -7.61
N ASN A 123 -6.71 4.57 -8.50
CA ASN A 123 -7.04 3.52 -9.47
C ASN A 123 -5.82 3.18 -10.34
N GLY A 124 -5.61 1.89 -10.59
CA GLY A 124 -4.49 1.39 -11.40
C GLY A 124 -3.13 1.51 -10.71
N GLY A 125 -3.12 1.68 -9.39
CA GLY A 125 -1.90 1.68 -8.57
C GLY A 125 -2.03 0.77 -7.36
N TYR A 126 -0.93 0.64 -6.63
CA TYR A 126 -0.87 -0.10 -5.37
C TYR A 126 0.22 0.51 -4.48
N ILE A 127 0.21 0.11 -3.21
CA ILE A 127 1.26 0.43 -2.24
C ILE A 127 1.83 -0.83 -1.61
N VAL A 128 2.98 -0.69 -0.97
CA VAL A 128 3.53 -1.70 -0.04
C VAL A 128 3.10 -1.32 1.37
N ALA A 129 2.47 -2.27 2.07
CA ALA A 129 1.85 -2.03 3.37
C ALA A 129 2.69 -2.61 4.52
N PRO A 130 2.63 -2.03 5.73
CA PRO A 130 3.22 -2.62 6.93
C PRO A 130 2.81 -4.08 7.18
N PRO A 131 3.63 -4.91 7.84
CA PRO A 131 4.98 -4.64 8.31
C PRO A 131 6.05 -4.99 7.25
N SER A 132 5.74 -4.85 5.95
CA SER A 132 6.64 -5.21 4.84
C SER A 132 8.05 -4.65 4.99
N LEU A 133 9.01 -5.35 4.41
CA LEU A 133 10.42 -4.96 4.42
C LEU A 133 10.78 -4.18 3.16
N HIS A 134 11.51 -3.08 3.33
CA HIS A 134 12.01 -2.30 2.20
C HIS A 134 13.21 -3.02 1.53
N PRO A 135 13.37 -2.94 0.19
CA PRO A 135 14.48 -3.60 -0.52
C PRO A 135 15.87 -3.29 0.04
N ASP A 136 16.09 -2.04 0.41
CA ASP A 136 17.38 -1.56 0.92
C ASP A 136 17.52 -1.68 2.46
N GLY A 137 16.62 -2.40 3.14
CA GLY A 137 16.54 -2.44 4.60
C GLY A 137 15.57 -1.40 5.20
N GLY A 138 15.11 -1.67 6.42
CA GLY A 138 14.02 -0.95 7.08
C GLY A 138 12.64 -1.58 6.84
N CYS A 139 11.63 -1.12 7.57
CA CYS A 139 10.26 -1.62 7.52
C CYS A 139 9.29 -0.51 7.14
N TYR A 140 8.18 -0.89 6.50
CA TYR A 140 6.99 -0.07 6.44
C TYR A 140 6.29 -0.16 7.80
N GLU A 141 6.04 0.97 8.44
CA GLU A 141 5.57 1.06 9.83
C GLU A 141 4.50 2.14 9.96
N PHE A 142 3.40 1.86 10.66
CA PHE A 142 2.45 2.91 11.04
C PHE A 142 3.05 3.82 12.10
N ILE A 143 2.92 5.13 11.90
CA ILE A 143 3.34 6.16 12.85
C ILE A 143 2.14 7.00 13.30
N ASP A 144 2.17 7.42 14.56
CA ASP A 144 1.15 8.25 15.20
C ASP A 144 1.25 9.75 14.83
#